data_AF-A0A8H6U4J5-F1
#
_entry.id   AF-A0A8H6U4J5-F1
#
_cell.length_a   1.000
_cell.length_b   1.000
_cell.length_c   1.000
_cell.angle_alpha   90.00
_cell.angle_beta   90.00
_cell.angle_gamma   90.00
#
_symmetry.space_group_name_H-M   'P 1'
#
loop_
_entity.id
_entity.type
_entity.pdbx_description
1 polymer ?
#
loop_
_entity_poly.entity_id
_entity_poly.type
_entity_poly.pdbx_seq_one_letter_code
_entity_poly.pdbx_strand_id
1 'polypeptide(L)'
;MSFPTTFDAYVPSNGADFFSVAKFKADYVPFDVLRAVSIDSVEQLATFAYSKRITPLSVVYHSLRCFYFALALLYTGFPSGTPGVPQIGFEELSLRLYHTALLHDLAWGNTTESTQHPAHAMTFELHGGFMAYEHLHAEAPSLNADQVGDIVQSIVLHTSQWPSGNSSAVQFLMSVTAFFDVGGYNGTGIGALNDSLIFHPKTVQDIERVYPRGSLYDAGRSEFDREFIQKPNCLLSHYPGGFDALLKDLRVGPIVPGNSSTQGLGGLD
;
A
#
# COMPACT_ATOMS: atom_id res chain seq x y z
N MET A 1 -11.78 0.20 20.71
CA MET A 1 -12.48 1.22 19.90
C MET A 1 -13.06 0.50 18.69
N SER A 2 -14.01 1.12 17.99
CA SER A 2 -14.49 0.63 16.69
C SER A 2 -13.95 1.56 15.60
N PHE A 3 -13.89 1.08 14.36
CA PHE A 3 -13.63 1.94 13.22
C PHE A 3 -14.68 3.07 13.15
N PRO A 4 -14.28 4.31 12.81
CA PRO A 4 -15.22 5.32 12.36
C PRO A 4 -16.09 4.81 11.20
N THR A 5 -17.34 5.28 11.11
CA THR A 5 -18.27 4.86 10.04
C THR A 5 -17.94 5.48 8.69
N THR A 6 -17.34 6.68 8.70
CA THR A 6 -16.98 7.45 7.50
C THR A 6 -15.64 8.15 7.68
N PHE A 7 -14.99 8.46 6.56
CA PHE A 7 -13.73 9.18 6.47
C PHE A 7 -13.82 10.27 5.41
N ASP A 8 -12.90 11.23 5.45
CA ASP A 8 -12.75 12.18 4.34
C ASP A 8 -12.37 11.41 3.06
N ALA A 9 -13.15 11.55 1.99
CA ALA A 9 -12.91 10.86 0.72
C ALA A 9 -11.68 11.40 -0.01
N TYR A 10 -11.29 12.65 0.30
CA TYR A 10 -10.13 13.33 -0.25
C TYR A 10 -9.33 13.98 0.87
N VAL A 11 -8.01 13.92 0.75
CA VAL A 11 -7.08 14.50 1.70
C VAL A 11 -5.97 15.25 0.97
N PRO A 12 -5.27 16.21 1.60
CA PRO A 12 -4.13 16.87 0.97
C PRO A 12 -3.09 15.84 0.51
N SER A 13 -2.59 15.96 -0.73
CA SER A 13 -1.53 15.08 -1.24
C SER A 13 -0.17 15.37 -0.59
N ASN A 14 0.02 16.62 -0.15
CA ASN A 14 1.22 17.04 0.56
C ASN A 14 1.19 16.50 2.01
N GLY A 15 2.26 15.81 2.42
CA GLY A 15 2.36 15.24 3.76
C GLY A 15 2.21 16.27 4.88
N ALA A 16 2.85 17.44 4.78
CA ALA A 16 2.76 18.47 5.83
C ALA A 16 1.33 18.99 6.00
N ASP A 17 0.64 19.26 4.89
CA ASP A 17 -0.76 19.68 4.91
C ASP A 17 -1.67 18.57 5.46
N PHE A 18 -1.43 17.32 5.06
CA PHE A 18 -2.16 16.17 5.59
C PHE A 18 -2.00 16.01 7.10
N PHE A 19 -0.77 16.05 7.62
CA PHE A 19 -0.52 15.91 9.06
C PHE A 19 -1.00 17.11 9.88
N SER A 20 -1.27 18.25 9.24
CA SER A 20 -1.92 19.38 9.91
C SER A 20 -3.40 19.11 10.26
N VAL A 21 -4.06 18.21 9.51
CA VAL A 21 -5.47 17.86 9.72
C VAL A 21 -5.68 16.46 10.32
N ALA A 22 -4.72 15.55 10.13
CA ALA A 22 -4.76 14.22 10.72
C ALA A 22 -4.56 14.26 12.23
N LYS A 23 -5.22 13.35 12.95
CA LYS A 23 -5.22 13.31 14.42
C LYS A 23 -4.71 11.96 14.93
N PHE A 24 -3.61 11.50 14.35
CA PHE A 24 -3.05 10.19 14.69
C PHE A 24 -2.66 10.10 16.15
N LYS A 25 -2.98 8.95 16.74
CA LYS A 25 -2.43 8.47 17.99
C LYS A 25 -1.72 7.16 17.73
N ALA A 26 -0.50 7.05 18.20
CA ALA A 26 0.29 5.82 18.12
C ALA A 26 -0.28 4.71 19.04
N ASP A 27 -1.57 4.40 18.98
CA ASP A 27 -2.20 3.44 19.86
C ASP A 27 -2.01 2.02 19.34
N TYR A 28 -1.81 1.08 20.25
CA TYR A 28 -1.73 -0.33 19.90
C TYR A 28 -3.09 -0.82 19.35
N VAL A 29 -3.06 -1.43 18.17
CA VAL A 29 -4.20 -2.09 17.55
C VAL A 29 -3.82 -3.55 17.34
N PRO A 30 -4.43 -4.50 18.06
CA PRO A 30 -4.16 -5.92 17.86
C PRO A 30 -4.49 -6.34 16.42
N PHE A 31 -3.67 -7.21 15.84
CA PHE A 31 -3.92 -7.70 14.47
C PHE A 31 -5.29 -8.37 14.33
N ASP A 32 -5.81 -9.02 15.36
CA ASP A 32 -7.16 -9.61 15.34
C ASP A 32 -8.28 -8.58 15.13
N VAL A 33 -8.09 -7.34 15.60
CA VAL A 33 -9.05 -6.25 15.34
C VAL A 33 -9.02 -5.84 13.87
N LEU A 34 -7.84 -5.79 13.26
CA LEU A 34 -7.66 -5.45 11.86
C LEU A 34 -8.15 -6.57 10.93
N ARG A 35 -7.83 -7.82 11.27
CA ARG A 35 -8.25 -9.03 10.54
C ARG A 35 -9.76 -9.29 10.61
N ALA A 36 -10.46 -8.72 11.60
CA ALA A 36 -11.92 -8.83 11.68
C ALA A 36 -12.67 -8.04 10.60
N VAL A 37 -11.98 -7.17 9.84
CA VAL A 37 -12.57 -6.55 8.64
C VAL A 37 -12.77 -7.63 7.58
N SER A 38 -14.03 -7.86 7.19
CA SER A 38 -14.40 -8.95 6.26
C SER A 38 -13.83 -8.68 4.88
N ILE A 39 -13.03 -9.63 4.39
CA ILE A 39 -12.45 -9.63 3.06
C ILE A 39 -12.57 -11.04 2.48
N ASP A 40 -13.80 -11.43 2.21
CA ASP A 40 -14.17 -12.80 1.85
C ASP A 40 -15.20 -12.84 0.70
N SER A 41 -15.45 -11.70 0.05
CA SER A 41 -16.25 -11.70 -1.17
C SER A 41 -15.55 -12.48 -2.28
N VAL A 42 -16.33 -13.03 -3.22
CA VAL A 42 -15.79 -13.77 -4.36
C VAL A 42 -14.80 -12.91 -5.16
N GLU A 43 -15.08 -11.62 -5.33
CA GLU A 43 -14.25 -10.66 -6.08
C GLU A 43 -12.93 -10.33 -5.35
N GLN A 44 -12.97 -10.26 -4.01
CA GLN A 44 -11.78 -10.07 -3.18
C GLN A 44 -10.90 -11.33 -3.20
N LEU A 45 -11.50 -12.51 -3.12
CA LEU A 45 -10.78 -13.78 -3.24
C LEU A 45 -10.16 -13.96 -4.64
N ALA A 46 -10.86 -13.54 -5.70
CA ALA A 46 -10.33 -13.54 -7.06
C ALA A 46 -9.11 -12.60 -7.19
N THR A 47 -9.19 -11.41 -6.60
CA THR A 47 -8.07 -10.45 -6.54
C THR A 47 -6.86 -11.00 -5.79
N PHE A 48 -7.09 -11.64 -4.65
CA PHE A 48 -6.01 -12.30 -3.90
C PHE A 48 -5.34 -13.41 -4.71
N ALA A 49 -6.15 -14.28 -5.34
CA ALA A 49 -5.66 -15.36 -6.18
C ALA A 49 -4.87 -14.82 -7.39
N TYR A 50 -5.32 -13.71 -7.99
CA TYR A 50 -4.63 -13.04 -9.08
C TYR A 50 -3.26 -12.51 -8.65
N SER A 51 -3.22 -11.73 -7.57
CA SER A 51 -1.96 -11.19 -7.02
C SER A 51 -0.95 -12.30 -6.71
N LYS A 52 -1.40 -13.39 -6.09
CA LYS A 52 -0.57 -14.57 -5.77
C LYS A 52 -0.07 -15.33 -7.00
N ARG A 53 -0.84 -15.33 -8.09
CA ARG A 53 -0.43 -15.96 -9.35
C ARG A 53 0.64 -15.13 -10.07
N ILE A 54 0.52 -13.80 -10.02
CA ILE A 54 1.35 -12.88 -10.81
C ILE A 54 2.67 -12.55 -10.10
N THR A 55 2.64 -12.34 -8.79
CA THR A 55 3.77 -11.79 -8.04
C THR A 55 4.40 -12.80 -7.09
N PRO A 56 5.70 -12.64 -6.73
CA PRO A 56 6.32 -13.46 -5.69
C PRO A 56 5.60 -13.34 -4.34
N LEU A 57 5.65 -14.38 -3.52
CA LEU A 57 4.98 -14.41 -2.21
C LEU A 57 5.39 -13.25 -1.29
N SER A 58 6.64 -12.78 -1.36
CA SER A 58 7.11 -11.62 -0.58
C SER A 58 6.41 -10.32 -0.97
N VAL A 59 6.02 -10.17 -2.24
CA VAL A 59 5.26 -9.02 -2.77
C VAL A 59 3.78 -9.14 -2.36
N VAL A 60 3.20 -10.33 -2.43
CA VAL A 60 1.85 -10.56 -1.88
C VAL A 60 1.78 -10.22 -0.38
N TYR A 61 2.81 -10.61 0.39
CA TYR A 61 2.89 -10.26 1.80
C TYR A 61 3.12 -8.75 2.02
N HIS A 62 3.88 -8.08 1.16
CA HIS A 62 3.98 -6.61 1.15
C HIS A 62 2.62 -5.97 0.97
N SER A 63 1.89 -6.35 -0.07
CA SER A 63 0.52 -5.89 -0.34
C SER A 63 -0.41 -6.07 0.86
N LEU A 64 -0.40 -7.25 1.49
CA LEU A 64 -1.21 -7.51 2.69
C LEU A 64 -0.79 -6.65 3.88
N ARG A 65 0.52 -6.48 4.12
CA ARG A 65 1.00 -5.56 5.17
C ARG A 65 0.53 -4.14 4.90
N CYS A 66 0.63 -3.64 3.67
CA CYS A 66 0.14 -2.30 3.30
C CYS A 66 -1.35 -2.14 3.60
N PHE A 67 -2.18 -3.13 3.24
CA PHE A 67 -3.60 -3.12 3.57
C PHE A 67 -3.85 -3.04 5.09
N TYR A 68 -3.17 -3.88 5.88
CA TYR A 68 -3.37 -3.88 7.34
C TYR A 68 -2.78 -2.65 8.03
N PHE A 69 -1.69 -2.08 7.51
CA PHE A 69 -1.22 -0.77 7.95
C PHE A 69 -2.25 0.31 7.61
N ALA A 70 -2.87 0.29 6.44
CA ALA A 70 -3.91 1.26 6.11
C ALA A 70 -5.11 1.17 7.06
N LEU A 71 -5.55 -0.04 7.41
CA LEU A 71 -6.57 -0.24 8.44
C LEU A 71 -6.11 0.29 9.82
N ALA A 72 -4.85 0.10 10.19
CA ALA A 72 -4.32 0.68 11.43
C ALA A 72 -4.41 2.22 11.42
N LEU A 73 -4.07 2.89 10.31
CA LEU A 73 -4.22 4.35 10.16
C LEU A 73 -5.67 4.81 10.30
N LEU A 74 -6.58 4.12 9.62
CA LEU A 74 -8.02 4.41 9.71
C LEU A 74 -8.53 4.29 11.14
N TYR A 75 -8.03 3.31 11.89
CA TYR A 75 -8.40 3.10 13.28
C TYR A 75 -7.83 4.17 14.22
N THR A 76 -6.65 4.72 13.93
CA THR A 76 -5.87 5.54 14.87
C THR A 76 -5.92 7.04 14.66
N GLY A 77 -6.60 7.54 13.62
CA GLY A 77 -6.86 8.99 13.49
C GLY A 77 -6.77 9.55 12.08
N PHE A 78 -7.07 8.75 11.05
CA PHE A 78 -7.25 9.25 9.70
C PHE A 78 -8.36 10.34 9.65
N PRO A 79 -8.22 11.38 8.82
CA PRO A 79 -9.20 12.47 8.73
C PRO A 79 -10.64 12.01 8.49
N SER A 80 -11.59 12.64 9.17
CA SER A 80 -13.02 12.38 9.07
C SER A 80 -13.81 13.62 9.50
N GLY A 81 -14.90 13.92 8.79
CA GLY A 81 -15.78 15.04 9.09
C GLY A 81 -15.19 16.42 8.83
N THR A 82 -14.20 16.54 7.94
CA THR A 82 -13.63 17.85 7.58
C THR A 82 -14.69 18.69 6.84
N PRO A 83 -14.95 19.95 7.25
CA PRO A 83 -15.96 20.79 6.60
C PRO A 83 -15.70 20.97 5.10
N GLY A 84 -16.72 20.69 4.29
CA GLY A 84 -16.65 20.84 2.83
C GLY A 84 -15.96 19.70 2.08
N VAL A 85 -15.48 18.66 2.79
CA VAL A 85 -14.86 17.48 2.18
C VAL A 85 -15.89 16.35 2.07
N PRO A 86 -16.12 15.77 0.87
CA PRO A 86 -16.96 14.59 0.71
C PRO A 86 -16.53 13.45 1.63
N GLN A 87 -17.49 12.67 2.14
CA GLN A 87 -17.21 11.56 3.03
C GLN A 87 -17.36 10.23 2.28
N ILE A 88 -16.53 9.24 2.63
CA ILE A 88 -16.60 7.86 2.15
C ILE A 88 -16.90 6.90 3.32
N GLY A 89 -17.76 5.91 3.10
CA GLY A 89 -18.07 4.90 4.11
C GLY A 89 -16.88 3.96 4.36
N PHE A 90 -16.72 3.47 5.59
CA PHE A 90 -15.63 2.55 5.94
C PHE A 90 -15.59 1.28 5.10
N GLU A 91 -16.75 0.68 4.82
CA GLU A 91 -16.87 -0.54 4.01
C GLU A 91 -16.38 -0.30 2.59
N GLU A 92 -16.83 0.78 1.97
CA GLU A 92 -16.42 1.16 0.62
C GLU A 92 -14.93 1.51 0.54
N LEU A 93 -14.42 2.28 1.51
CA LEU A 93 -13.00 2.63 1.58
C LEU A 93 -12.13 1.37 1.75
N SER A 94 -12.53 0.46 2.64
CA SER A 94 -11.80 -0.78 2.90
C SER A 94 -11.80 -1.72 1.70
N LEU A 95 -12.92 -1.79 0.97
CA LEU A 95 -13.02 -2.55 -0.28
C LEU A 95 -12.04 -2.02 -1.32
N ARG A 96 -12.05 -0.71 -1.58
CA ARG A 96 -11.14 -0.08 -2.55
C ARG A 96 -9.67 -0.26 -2.12
N LEU A 97 -9.36 -0.04 -0.84
CA LEU A 97 -8.02 -0.24 -0.29
C LEU A 97 -7.53 -1.68 -0.48
N TYR A 98 -8.39 -2.67 -0.29
CA TYR A 98 -8.00 -4.07 -0.45
C TYR A 98 -7.59 -4.36 -1.90
N HIS A 99 -8.41 -3.97 -2.88
CA HIS A 99 -8.07 -4.16 -4.29
C HIS A 99 -6.80 -3.39 -4.67
N THR A 100 -6.71 -2.11 -4.28
CA THR A 100 -5.51 -1.30 -4.54
C THR A 100 -4.26 -1.95 -3.95
N ALA A 101 -4.29 -2.37 -2.69
CA ALA A 101 -3.14 -2.95 -2.02
C ALA A 101 -2.68 -4.25 -2.68
N LEU A 102 -3.60 -5.14 -3.06
CA LEU A 102 -3.24 -6.43 -3.68
C LEU A 102 -2.77 -6.29 -5.12
N LEU A 103 -3.11 -5.19 -5.80
CA LEU A 103 -2.85 -5.00 -7.23
C LEU A 103 -1.76 -3.96 -7.54
N HIS A 104 -1.31 -3.14 -6.57
CA HIS A 104 -0.41 -2.01 -6.87
C HIS A 104 0.95 -2.41 -7.48
N ASP A 105 1.47 -3.59 -7.11
CA ASP A 105 2.78 -4.10 -7.54
C ASP A 105 2.70 -5.27 -8.54
N LEU A 106 1.60 -5.43 -9.28
CA LEU A 106 1.47 -6.53 -10.27
C LEU A 106 2.59 -6.54 -11.33
N ALA A 107 3.12 -5.36 -11.66
CA ALA A 107 4.21 -5.19 -12.59
C ALA A 107 5.58 -5.70 -12.07
N TRP A 108 5.67 -6.10 -10.80
CA TRP A 108 6.81 -6.81 -10.23
C TRP A 108 6.71 -8.33 -10.42
N GLY A 109 5.66 -8.79 -11.11
CA GLY A 109 5.51 -10.17 -11.51
C GLY A 109 6.56 -10.61 -12.54
N ASN A 110 6.90 -11.90 -12.51
CA ASN A 110 7.82 -12.52 -13.47
C ASN A 110 7.12 -13.55 -14.38
N THR A 111 5.79 -13.59 -14.34
CA THR A 111 4.97 -14.47 -15.19
C THR A 111 4.97 -13.98 -16.63
N THR A 112 4.60 -14.87 -17.56
CA THR A 112 4.38 -14.48 -18.97
C THR A 112 3.31 -13.40 -19.08
N GLU A 113 2.25 -13.49 -18.28
CA GLU A 113 1.17 -12.50 -18.25
C GLU A 113 1.69 -11.09 -17.92
N SER A 114 2.60 -10.96 -16.95
CA SER A 114 3.21 -9.66 -16.59
C SER A 114 4.32 -9.23 -17.55
N THR A 115 5.20 -10.15 -17.95
CA THR A 115 6.39 -9.81 -18.76
C THR A 115 6.10 -9.60 -20.25
N GLN A 116 4.96 -10.09 -20.76
CA GLN A 116 4.53 -9.91 -22.15
C GLN A 116 3.31 -9.01 -22.30
N HIS A 117 2.84 -8.40 -21.20
CA HIS A 117 1.73 -7.47 -21.25
C HIS A 117 2.05 -6.28 -22.18
N PRO A 118 1.12 -5.77 -22.99
CA PRO A 118 1.39 -4.65 -23.90
C PRO A 118 1.89 -3.37 -23.20
N ALA A 119 1.49 -3.16 -21.95
CA ALA A 119 1.96 -2.04 -21.13
C ALA A 119 3.33 -2.29 -20.43
N HIS A 120 3.97 -3.43 -20.62
CA HIS A 120 5.21 -3.82 -19.91
C HIS A 120 6.34 -2.79 -20.06
N ALA A 121 6.42 -2.11 -21.20
CA ALA A 121 7.43 -1.08 -21.47
C ALA A 121 7.15 0.27 -20.77
N MET A 122 5.99 0.44 -20.14
CA MET A 122 5.67 1.61 -19.32
C MET A 122 6.25 1.47 -17.91
N THR A 123 6.29 2.58 -17.18
CA THR A 123 6.60 2.57 -15.74
C THR A 123 5.76 1.52 -15.01
N PHE A 124 6.31 0.82 -14.02
CA PHE A 124 5.66 -0.32 -13.38
C PHE A 124 4.29 0.06 -12.77
N GLU A 125 4.12 1.31 -12.34
CA GLU A 125 2.85 1.83 -11.81
C GLU A 125 1.77 1.90 -12.89
N LEU A 126 2.11 2.34 -14.11
CA LEU A 126 1.17 2.34 -15.24
C LEU A 126 0.91 0.92 -15.73
N HIS A 127 1.97 0.12 -15.87
CA HIS A 127 1.87 -1.27 -16.27
C HIS A 127 0.94 -2.06 -15.33
N GLY A 128 1.19 -1.98 -14.03
CA GLY A 128 0.37 -2.61 -12.99
C GLY A 128 -1.05 -2.04 -12.96
N GLY A 129 -1.21 -0.73 -13.16
CA GLY A 129 -2.52 -0.08 -13.28
C GLY A 129 -3.37 -0.64 -14.43
N PHE A 130 -2.77 -0.87 -15.61
CA PHE A 130 -3.49 -1.49 -16.74
C PHE A 130 -3.89 -2.94 -16.42
N MET A 131 -2.97 -3.75 -15.88
CA MET A 131 -3.28 -5.13 -15.48
C MET A 131 -4.40 -5.16 -14.42
N ALA A 132 -4.35 -4.25 -13.45
CA ALA A 132 -5.37 -4.12 -12.42
C ALA A 132 -6.73 -3.73 -13.01
N TYR A 133 -6.77 -2.77 -13.94
CA TYR A 133 -8.00 -2.38 -14.63
C TYR A 133 -8.64 -3.57 -15.36
N GLU A 134 -7.85 -4.33 -16.12
CA GLU A 134 -8.33 -5.50 -16.86
C GLU A 134 -8.87 -6.59 -15.93
N HIS A 135 -8.14 -6.87 -14.84
CA HIS A 135 -8.57 -7.82 -13.81
C HIS A 135 -9.88 -7.39 -13.15
N LEU A 136 -9.98 -6.15 -12.69
CA LEU A 136 -11.19 -5.65 -12.01
C LEU A 136 -12.40 -5.64 -12.95
N HIS A 137 -12.20 -5.28 -14.22
CA HIS A 137 -13.27 -5.31 -15.21
C HIS A 137 -13.81 -6.72 -15.46
N ALA A 138 -12.94 -7.74 -15.41
CA ALA A 138 -13.32 -9.13 -15.63
C ALA A 138 -13.89 -9.81 -14.38
N GLU A 139 -13.27 -9.57 -13.21
CA GLU A 139 -13.46 -10.39 -11.99
C GLU A 139 -14.16 -9.64 -10.84
N ALA A 140 -14.41 -8.34 -10.97
CA ALA A 140 -15.10 -7.53 -9.95
C ALA A 140 -16.26 -6.70 -10.54
N PRO A 141 -17.26 -7.33 -11.19
CA PRO A 141 -18.36 -6.63 -11.86
C PRO A 141 -19.28 -5.84 -10.91
N SER A 142 -19.21 -6.07 -9.59
CA SER A 142 -19.95 -5.25 -8.62
C SER A 142 -19.39 -3.83 -8.46
N LEU A 143 -18.11 -3.62 -8.83
CA LEU A 143 -17.48 -2.31 -8.76
C LEU A 143 -17.98 -1.40 -9.88
N ASN A 144 -18.44 -0.20 -9.51
CA ASN A 144 -18.82 0.81 -10.48
C ASN A 144 -17.60 1.54 -11.08
N ALA A 145 -17.84 2.35 -12.11
CA ALA A 145 -16.77 3.06 -12.82
C ALA A 145 -15.95 4.00 -11.92
N ASP A 146 -16.57 4.67 -10.95
CA ASP A 146 -15.88 5.57 -10.02
C ASP A 146 -14.98 4.78 -9.05
N GLN A 147 -15.44 3.60 -8.61
CA GLN A 147 -14.66 2.70 -7.75
C GLN A 147 -13.45 2.12 -8.48
N VAL A 148 -13.66 1.60 -9.70
CA VAL A 148 -12.57 1.08 -10.54
C VAL A 148 -11.58 2.21 -10.86
N GLY A 149 -12.09 3.40 -11.22
CA GLY A 149 -11.26 4.57 -11.51
C GLY A 149 -10.38 4.98 -10.34
N ASP A 150 -10.94 5.05 -9.13
CA ASP A 150 -10.19 5.39 -7.91
C ASP A 150 -9.14 4.33 -7.55
N ILE A 151 -9.46 3.03 -7.68
CA ILE A 151 -8.50 1.94 -7.44
C ILE A 151 -7.33 2.04 -8.42
N VAL A 152 -7.61 2.12 -9.73
CA VAL A 152 -6.58 2.14 -10.77
C VAL A 152 -5.75 3.42 -10.69
N GLN A 153 -6.36 4.58 -10.47
CA GLN A 153 -5.64 5.83 -10.28
C GLN A 153 -4.77 5.79 -9.02
N SER A 154 -5.25 5.18 -7.94
CA SER A 154 -4.46 5.00 -6.71
C SER A 154 -3.22 4.14 -6.95
N ILE A 155 -3.34 3.07 -7.73
CA ILE A 155 -2.22 2.22 -8.15
C ILE A 155 -1.23 3.04 -8.98
N VAL A 156 -1.69 3.77 -10.00
CA VAL A 156 -0.78 4.53 -10.88
C VAL A 156 0.00 5.61 -10.12
N LEU A 157 -0.58 6.19 -9.07
CA LEU A 157 0.02 7.30 -8.33
C LEU A 157 0.70 6.88 -7.02
N HIS A 158 0.76 5.60 -6.65
CA HIS A 158 1.16 5.21 -5.30
C HIS A 158 2.61 5.56 -4.93
N THR A 159 3.52 5.62 -5.92
CA THR A 159 4.92 6.03 -5.72
C THR A 159 5.14 7.54 -5.83
N SER A 160 4.13 8.29 -6.28
CA SER A 160 4.27 9.70 -6.60
C SER A 160 4.10 10.57 -5.35
N GLN A 161 5.03 11.52 -5.17
CA GLN A 161 4.94 12.55 -4.15
C GLN A 161 4.54 13.88 -4.79
N TRP A 162 3.39 14.43 -4.37
CA TRP A 162 2.86 15.67 -4.95
C TRP A 162 3.07 16.84 -3.99
N PRO A 163 3.65 17.97 -4.45
CA PRO A 163 3.89 19.12 -3.58
C PRO A 163 2.60 19.85 -3.18
N SER A 164 1.51 19.66 -3.92
CA SER A 164 0.21 20.29 -3.71
C SER A 164 -0.92 19.46 -4.33
N GLY A 165 -2.17 19.82 -4.04
CA GLY A 165 -3.37 19.15 -4.56
C GLY A 165 -3.99 18.19 -3.55
N ASN A 166 -4.98 17.43 -4.03
CA ASN A 166 -5.72 16.46 -3.22
C ASN A 166 -5.56 15.06 -3.81
N SER A 167 -5.44 14.10 -2.91
CA SER A 167 -5.47 12.66 -3.17
C SER A 167 -6.81 12.11 -2.73
N SER A 168 -7.28 11.02 -3.34
CA SER A 168 -8.30 10.21 -2.68
C SER A 168 -7.71 9.59 -1.40
N ALA A 169 -8.57 9.25 -0.44
CA ALA A 169 -8.14 8.55 0.77
C ALA A 169 -7.41 7.23 0.43
N VAL A 170 -7.88 6.51 -0.59
CA VAL A 170 -7.29 5.25 -1.07
C VAL A 170 -5.86 5.49 -1.55
N GLN A 171 -5.64 6.47 -2.43
CA GLN A 171 -4.32 6.78 -2.97
C GLN A 171 -3.35 7.17 -1.86
N PHE A 172 -3.76 8.06 -0.95
CA PHE A 172 -2.88 8.54 0.11
C PHE A 172 -2.45 7.41 1.06
N LEU A 173 -3.43 6.61 1.51
CA LEU A 173 -3.17 5.47 2.38
C LEU A 173 -2.27 4.43 1.71
N MET A 174 -2.47 4.17 0.41
CA MET A 174 -1.62 3.27 -0.35
C MET A 174 -0.17 3.79 -0.41
N SER A 175 0.03 5.05 -0.79
CA SER A 175 1.36 5.66 -0.84
C SER A 175 2.08 5.59 0.50
N VAL A 176 1.44 6.05 1.58
CA VAL A 176 2.07 6.09 2.91
C VAL A 176 2.41 4.68 3.40
N THR A 177 1.54 3.70 3.17
CA THR A 177 1.78 2.34 3.64
C THR A 177 2.80 1.57 2.81
N ALA A 178 2.83 1.77 1.48
CA ALA A 178 3.87 1.22 0.62
C ALA A 178 5.26 1.73 1.02
N PHE A 179 5.42 3.05 1.13
CA PHE A 179 6.69 3.65 1.58
C PHE A 179 7.06 3.26 3.01
N PHE A 180 6.08 3.17 3.91
CA PHE A 180 6.32 2.69 5.27
C PHE A 180 6.78 1.24 5.29
N ASP A 181 6.15 0.33 4.54
CA ASP A 181 6.57 -1.06 4.55
C ASP A 181 7.96 -1.22 3.93
N VAL A 182 8.34 -0.44 2.92
CA VAL A 182 9.66 -0.57 2.30
C VAL A 182 10.76 0.14 3.10
N GLY A 183 10.52 1.33 3.64
CA GLY A 183 11.53 2.15 4.33
C GLY A 183 11.38 2.29 5.85
N GLY A 184 10.36 1.67 6.44
CA GLY A 184 10.03 1.77 7.86
C GLY A 184 9.66 3.19 8.28
N TYR A 185 9.90 3.52 9.55
CA TYR A 185 9.57 4.85 10.12
C TYR A 185 10.31 6.04 9.49
N ASN A 186 11.38 5.77 8.72
CA ASN A 186 12.11 6.80 7.98
C ASN A 186 11.64 6.89 6.52
N GLY A 187 11.01 5.82 6.00
CA GLY A 187 10.72 5.64 4.57
C GLY A 187 9.70 6.60 3.98
N THR A 188 8.90 7.24 4.82
CA THR A 188 7.87 8.18 4.35
C THR A 188 8.38 9.61 4.21
N GLY A 189 9.62 9.91 4.60
CA GLY A 189 10.12 11.29 4.72
C GLY A 189 9.45 12.10 5.84
N ILE A 190 8.45 11.52 6.54
CA ILE A 190 7.72 12.12 7.66
C ILE A 190 8.51 12.00 8.97
N GLY A 191 9.63 11.27 8.98
CA GLY A 191 10.51 11.09 10.13
C GLY A 191 11.11 12.37 10.73
N ALA A 192 10.87 13.54 10.13
CA ALA A 192 11.21 14.85 10.68
C ALA A 192 10.14 15.45 11.61
N LEU A 193 8.95 14.84 11.74
CA LEU A 193 7.96 15.21 12.76
C LEU A 193 8.17 14.35 14.01
N ASN A 194 8.94 14.89 14.95
CA ASN A 194 9.27 14.29 16.25
C ASN A 194 8.07 13.60 16.95
N ASP A 195 8.35 12.40 17.49
CA ASP A 195 7.70 11.78 18.66
C ASP A 195 6.20 11.43 18.64
N SER A 196 5.64 10.99 17.51
CA SER A 196 4.33 10.31 17.49
C SER A 196 4.26 9.27 16.37
N LEU A 197 4.63 8.04 16.70
CA LEU A 197 4.67 6.91 15.78
C LEU A 197 3.31 6.72 15.09
N ILE A 198 3.19 7.08 13.81
CA ILE A 198 1.98 6.87 12.99
C ILE A 198 1.44 5.43 13.13
N PHE A 199 2.36 4.47 13.34
CA PHE A 199 2.08 3.09 13.70
C PHE A 199 2.67 2.73 15.05
N HIS A 200 1.85 2.21 15.97
CA HIS A 200 2.38 1.64 17.21
C HIS A 200 3.28 0.41 16.90
N PRO A 201 4.51 0.31 17.47
CA PRO A 201 5.46 -0.76 17.11
C PRO A 201 4.93 -2.17 17.29
N LYS A 202 4.12 -2.41 18.32
CA LYS A 202 3.50 -3.72 18.56
C LYS A 202 2.49 -4.10 17.47
N THR A 203 1.76 -3.12 16.92
CA THR A 203 0.86 -3.36 15.77
C THR A 203 1.66 -3.82 14.57
N VAL A 204 2.79 -3.14 14.31
CA VAL A 204 3.72 -3.48 13.22
C VAL A 204 4.26 -4.90 13.38
N GLN A 205 4.73 -5.24 14.57
CA GLN A 205 5.23 -6.57 14.88
C GLN A 205 4.17 -7.66 14.75
N ASP A 206 2.93 -7.41 15.18
CA ASP A 206 1.84 -8.38 15.04
C ASP A 206 1.51 -8.64 13.56
N ILE A 207 1.53 -7.61 12.72
CA ILE A 207 1.33 -7.72 11.26
C ILE A 207 2.51 -8.46 10.60
N GLU A 208 3.76 -8.08 10.87
CA GLU A 208 4.96 -8.71 10.31
C GLU A 208 5.11 -10.18 10.73
N ARG A 209 4.60 -10.55 11.92
CA ARG A 209 4.59 -11.94 12.39
C ARG A 209 3.68 -12.83 11.55
N VAL A 210 2.57 -12.31 11.04
CA VAL A 210 1.63 -13.05 10.19
C VAL A 210 2.06 -13.00 8.73
N TYR A 211 2.56 -11.84 8.27
CA TYR A 211 3.03 -11.62 6.90
C TYR A 211 4.50 -11.22 6.92
N PRO A 212 5.43 -12.19 7.03
CA PRO A 212 6.85 -11.89 7.14
C PRO A 212 7.39 -11.18 5.90
N ARG A 213 8.34 -10.27 6.09
CA ARG A 213 8.98 -9.51 4.98
C ARG A 213 9.70 -10.41 3.98
N GLY A 214 10.29 -11.51 4.46
CA GLY A 214 11.05 -12.43 3.63
C GLY A 214 12.10 -11.70 2.80
N SER A 215 12.13 -11.98 1.49
CA SER A 215 13.02 -11.35 0.50
C SER A 215 12.45 -10.06 -0.11
N LEU A 216 11.50 -9.36 0.54
CA LEU A 216 10.90 -8.14 -0.02
C LEU A 216 11.96 -7.11 -0.41
N TYR A 217 12.97 -6.89 0.43
CA TYR A 217 14.02 -5.91 0.13
C TYR A 217 14.77 -6.27 -1.15
N ASP A 218 15.19 -7.53 -1.30
CA ASP A 218 15.92 -7.99 -2.48
C ASP A 218 15.05 -7.92 -3.73
N ALA A 219 13.76 -8.28 -3.61
CA ALA A 219 12.78 -8.12 -4.67
C ALA A 219 12.67 -6.64 -5.06
N GLY A 220 12.29 -5.75 -4.14
CA GLY A 220 12.15 -4.32 -4.43
C GLY A 220 13.41 -3.69 -5.00
N ARG A 221 14.60 -4.04 -4.47
CA ARG A 221 15.88 -3.57 -5.01
C ARG A 221 16.08 -4.01 -6.46
N SER A 222 15.89 -5.30 -6.76
CA SER A 222 16.04 -5.84 -8.11
C SER A 222 15.02 -5.23 -9.08
N GLU A 223 13.79 -5.02 -8.61
CA GLU A 223 12.71 -4.43 -9.39
C GLU A 223 13.02 -2.96 -9.70
N PHE A 224 13.45 -2.18 -8.71
CA PHE A 224 13.87 -0.80 -8.95
C PHE A 224 15.10 -0.73 -9.86
N ASP A 225 16.17 -1.48 -9.58
CA ASP A 225 17.35 -1.48 -10.46
C ASP A 225 16.95 -1.80 -11.92
N ARG A 226 16.06 -2.78 -12.14
CA ARG A 226 15.53 -3.08 -13.48
C ARG A 226 14.74 -1.92 -14.06
N GLU A 227 13.84 -1.33 -13.29
CA GLU A 227 12.99 -0.23 -13.71
C GLU A 227 13.81 0.98 -14.17
N PHE A 228 14.78 1.42 -13.37
CA PHE A 228 15.64 2.57 -13.70
C PHE A 228 16.56 2.30 -14.90
N ILE A 229 17.03 1.06 -15.07
CA ILE A 229 17.91 0.69 -16.21
C ILE A 229 17.11 0.54 -17.50
N GLN A 230 15.98 -0.18 -17.46
CA GLN A 230 15.21 -0.51 -18.67
C GLN A 230 14.26 0.61 -19.08
N LYS A 231 13.83 1.43 -18.13
CA LYS A 231 12.84 2.49 -18.32
C LYS A 231 13.34 3.78 -17.65
N PRO A 232 14.38 4.42 -18.20
CA PRO A 232 14.98 5.61 -17.59
C PRO A 232 14.00 6.79 -17.43
N ASN A 233 12.89 6.77 -18.15
CA ASN A 233 11.77 7.72 -18.06
C ASN A 233 10.62 7.24 -17.16
N CYS A 234 10.85 6.26 -16.26
CA CYS A 234 9.85 5.79 -15.30
C CYS A 234 9.45 6.91 -14.33
N LEU A 235 8.28 6.79 -13.69
CA LEU A 235 7.78 7.78 -12.74
C LEU A 235 8.72 7.91 -11.54
N LEU A 236 9.30 6.80 -11.06
CA LEU A 236 10.29 6.80 -9.99
C LEU A 236 11.57 7.58 -10.32
N SER A 237 11.92 7.78 -11.60
CA SER A 237 13.02 8.68 -11.99
C SER A 237 12.77 10.14 -11.59
N HIS A 238 11.53 10.49 -11.28
CA HIS A 238 11.15 11.81 -10.79
C HIS A 238 11.03 11.89 -9.26
N TYR A 239 11.37 10.82 -8.53
CA TYR A 239 11.43 10.85 -7.08
C TYR A 239 12.35 12.00 -6.60
N PRO A 240 11.96 12.79 -5.60
CA PRO A 240 12.82 13.87 -5.10
C PRO A 240 14.21 13.36 -4.68
N GLY A 241 15.26 13.86 -5.32
CA GLY A 241 16.64 13.38 -5.10
C GLY A 241 17.05 12.15 -5.93
N GLY A 242 16.17 11.65 -6.80
CA GLY A 242 16.43 10.57 -7.75
C GLY A 242 16.56 9.19 -7.11
N PHE A 243 17.08 8.24 -7.89
CA PHE A 243 17.20 6.84 -7.49
C PHE A 243 18.01 6.63 -6.19
N ASP A 244 19.14 7.33 -6.06
CA ASP A 244 20.01 7.19 -4.89
C ASP A 244 19.33 7.67 -3.60
N ALA A 245 18.42 8.63 -3.68
CA ALA A 245 17.62 9.07 -2.53
C ALA A 245 16.62 7.98 -2.14
N LEU A 246 15.85 7.47 -3.11
CA LEU A 246 14.90 6.37 -2.90
C LEU A 246 15.59 5.16 -2.25
N LEU A 247 16.76 4.77 -2.75
CA LEU A 247 17.52 3.62 -2.23
C LEU A 247 18.00 3.77 -0.79
N LYS A 248 18.37 4.99 -0.38
CA LYS A 248 18.78 5.27 1.01
C LYS A 248 17.63 5.13 2.00
N ASP A 249 16.42 5.37 1.52
CA ASP A 249 15.22 5.28 2.34
C ASP A 249 14.70 3.84 2.44
N LEU A 250 15.15 2.91 1.58
CA LEU A 250 14.81 1.48 1.68
C LEU A 250 15.48 0.84 2.90
N ARG A 251 14.73 0.00 3.62
CA ARG A 251 15.24 -0.74 4.78
C ARG A 251 15.42 -2.23 4.52
N VAL A 252 16.60 -2.72 4.90
CA VAL A 252 16.90 -4.15 5.04
C VAL A 252 16.46 -4.62 6.43
N GLY A 253 15.69 -5.71 6.51
CA GLY A 253 15.27 -6.34 7.77
C GLY A 253 13.93 -5.84 8.32
N PRO A 254 13.55 -6.23 9.55
CA PRO A 254 12.27 -5.87 10.17
C PRO A 254 12.15 -4.36 10.42
N ILE A 255 10.92 -3.82 10.33
CA ILE A 255 10.67 -2.38 10.55
C ILE A 255 11.00 -1.99 11.99
N VAL A 256 10.59 -2.82 12.95
CA VAL A 256 10.87 -2.65 14.38
C VAL A 256 11.99 -3.61 14.78
N PRO A 257 13.20 -3.12 15.12
CA PRO A 257 14.28 -3.97 15.60
C PRO A 257 13.88 -4.65 16.92
N GLY A 258 14.05 -5.98 17.03
CA GLY A 258 13.98 -6.66 18.34
C GLY A 258 13.16 -7.95 18.48
N ASN A 259 12.87 -8.72 17.43
CA ASN A 259 12.43 -10.11 17.62
C ASN A 259 12.80 -11.01 16.43
N SER A 260 13.99 -11.61 16.49
CA SER A 260 14.30 -12.80 15.70
C SER A 260 13.63 -14.02 16.36
N SER A 261 12.32 -14.17 16.20
CA SER A 261 11.66 -15.45 16.51
C SER A 261 11.68 -16.31 15.25
N THR A 262 12.77 -17.03 15.07
CA THR A 262 12.76 -18.31 14.37
C THR A 262 11.79 -19.24 15.09
N GLN A 263 10.53 -19.28 14.65
CA GLN A 263 9.64 -20.40 14.96
C GLN A 263 8.91 -20.86 13.70
N GLY A 264 9.33 -22.06 13.30
CA GLY A 264 8.73 -23.04 12.39
C GLY A 264 7.45 -22.67 11.66
N LEU A 265 7.54 -22.81 10.34
CA LEU A 265 6.43 -23.18 9.47
C LEU A 265 5.79 -24.48 10.00
N GLY A 266 4.77 -24.34 10.85
CA GLY A 266 3.76 -25.36 11.08
C GLY A 266 2.67 -25.16 10.04
N GLY A 267 2.52 -26.13 9.15
CA GLY A 267 1.77 -26.02 7.91
C GLY A 267 0.29 -25.69 8.05
N LEU A 268 -0.23 -25.10 6.99
CA LEU A 268 -1.61 -25.16 6.57
C LEU A 268 -1.58 -25.46 5.07
N ASP A 269 -1.88 -26.72 4.75
CA ASP A 269 -2.49 -27.12 3.48
C ASP A 269 -3.85 -26.43 3.31
#